data_AF-A0A628TY78-F1
#
_entry.id   AF-A0A628TY78-F1
#
_cell.length_a   1.000
_cell.length_b   1.000
_cell.length_c   1.000
_cell.angle_alpha   90.00
_cell.angle_beta   90.00
_cell.angle_gamma   90.00
#
_symmetry.space_group_name_H-M   'P 1'
#
loop_
_entity.id
_entity.type
_entity.pdbx_description
1 polymer ?
#
loop_
_entity_poly.entity_id
_entity_poly.type
_entity_poly.pdbx_seq_one_letter_code
_entity_poly.pdbx_strand_id
1 'polypeptide(L)'
;MSRPLRIKKMSLYNALSRYYATTSVHKRGHQQEFYRVCVIQRHPVAQKMMDEITTVDIAAYRDFRLSQINVRTGRNISGNTVRLELALLSSLYNLARVEWGTCRTNPVELVRKPKIAGGRDRRLTSQEERRLSRYCREQNPALYTIFHLAIETAMRQGEILSLRWEHIDIQHGVAHLPHTKNGSTRDVPLSRKARRLLQDMGIAMTGPVFNYTSAGVKSAWRTALQRLNIQNLHFHDLRHEAISRLFELGTLNVMEVSAISGHRSLNMLKRYTHLRAYQLVSKLDARRRQTQKIAPYFVPYPACIEPVDDEGQTVFQIRLHDFDDLAVSGHSRESAMEAASVALLRVLALAAQRGERVPQPGELPDGMAERVMINPLISTSVSA
;
A
#
# COMPACT_ATOMS: atom_id res chain seq x y z
N MET A 1 52.94 -10.81 29.15
CA MET A 1 51.58 -10.88 29.75
C MET A 1 50.84 -9.59 29.43
N SER A 2 49.83 -9.64 28.57
CA SER A 2 49.02 -8.45 28.23
C SER A 2 48.14 -8.08 29.43
N ARG A 3 48.28 -6.86 29.98
CA ARG A 3 47.41 -6.36 31.06
C ARG A 3 45.96 -6.49 30.60
N PRO A 4 45.06 -7.17 31.34
CA PRO A 4 43.67 -7.24 30.94
C PRO A 4 43.12 -5.81 30.86
N LEU A 5 42.62 -5.44 29.68
CA LEU A 5 41.95 -4.15 29.46
C LEU A 5 40.90 -3.96 30.56
N ARG A 6 41.10 -2.93 31.38
CA ARG A 6 40.23 -2.58 32.51
C ARG A 6 38.89 -2.13 31.93
N ILE A 7 37.83 -2.87 32.24
CA ILE A 7 36.49 -2.52 31.77
C ILE A 7 36.01 -1.28 32.52
N LYS A 8 35.54 -0.28 31.77
CA LYS A 8 34.93 0.92 32.35
C LYS A 8 33.49 0.58 32.78
N LYS A 9 33.21 0.63 34.07
CA LYS A 9 31.86 0.36 34.59
C LYS A 9 30.87 1.43 34.11
N MET A 10 29.76 0.97 33.54
CA MET A 10 28.66 1.80 33.04
C MET A 10 27.39 0.96 33.05
N SER A 11 26.30 1.48 33.60
CA SER A 11 24.99 0.83 33.51
C SER A 11 24.44 0.88 32.09
N LEU A 12 23.60 -0.10 31.72
CA LEU A 12 22.92 -0.08 30.43
C LEU A 12 22.04 1.17 30.27
N TYR A 13 21.43 1.67 31.35
CA TYR A 13 20.65 2.91 31.35
C TYR A 13 21.48 4.10 30.84
N ASN A 14 22.67 4.31 31.40
CA ASN A 14 23.57 5.39 31.03
C ASN A 14 24.14 5.18 29.62
N ALA A 15 24.45 3.93 29.26
CA ALA A 15 24.90 3.59 27.92
C ALA A 15 23.85 3.94 26.85
N LEU A 16 22.56 3.67 27.12
CA LEU A 16 21.46 4.01 26.22
C LEU A 16 21.28 5.52 26.05
N SER A 17 21.34 6.28 27.15
CA SER A 17 21.31 7.75 27.11
C SER A 17 22.46 8.31 26.29
N ARG A 18 23.69 7.80 26.53
CA ARG A 18 24.88 8.21 25.78
C ARG A 18 24.78 7.85 24.30
N TYR A 19 24.35 6.64 23.98
CA TYR A 19 24.18 6.18 22.60
C TYR A 19 23.18 7.05 21.84
N TYR A 20 22.07 7.40 22.51
CA TYR A 20 21.07 8.27 21.91
C TYR A 20 21.64 9.66 21.57
N ALA A 21 22.30 10.29 22.55
CA ALA A 21 22.82 11.64 22.43
C ALA A 21 23.99 11.76 21.43
N THR A 22 24.80 10.72 21.29
CA THR A 22 26.03 10.77 20.46
C THR A 22 25.86 10.12 19.09
N THR A 23 24.96 9.14 18.96
CA THR A 23 24.84 8.33 17.74
C THR A 23 23.44 8.40 17.15
N SER A 24 22.39 8.15 17.95
CA SER A 24 21.03 8.08 17.41
C SER A 24 20.54 9.41 16.87
N VAL A 25 20.85 10.54 17.52
CA VAL A 25 20.35 11.88 17.13
C VAL A 25 20.68 12.26 15.67
N HIS A 26 21.80 11.77 15.14
CA HIS A 26 22.22 12.03 13.77
C HIS A 26 21.52 11.12 12.73
N LYS A 27 20.71 10.15 13.17
CA LYS A 27 19.96 9.26 12.27
C LYS A 27 18.61 9.86 11.91
N ARG A 28 18.19 9.71 10.65
CA ARG A 28 16.85 10.10 10.17
C ARG A 28 15.69 9.51 10.97
N GLY A 29 15.90 8.35 11.60
CA GLY A 29 14.90 7.65 12.43
C GLY A 29 15.11 7.80 13.93
N HIS A 30 15.81 8.84 14.39
CA HIS A 30 16.21 8.99 15.81
C HIS A 30 15.00 8.98 16.75
N GLN A 31 13.87 9.58 16.39
CA GLN A 31 12.66 9.57 17.22
C GLN A 31 12.18 8.16 17.53
N GLN A 32 12.23 7.23 16.56
CA GLN A 32 11.85 5.84 16.82
C GLN A 32 12.88 5.12 17.70
N GLU A 33 14.17 5.47 17.59
CA GLU A 33 15.20 4.98 18.51
C GLU A 33 15.01 5.55 19.92
N PHE A 34 14.62 6.82 20.08
CA PHE A 34 14.31 7.44 21.36
C PHE A 34 13.24 6.66 22.13
N TYR A 35 12.11 6.37 21.47
CA TYR A 35 11.04 5.59 22.11
C TYR A 35 11.51 4.19 22.54
N ARG A 36 12.36 3.53 21.74
CA ARG A 36 12.95 2.23 22.10
C ARG A 36 13.89 2.35 23.29
N VAL A 37 14.72 3.39 23.33
CA VAL A 37 15.60 3.70 24.46
C VAL A 37 14.77 3.85 25.73
N CYS A 38 13.72 4.68 25.72
CA CYS A 38 12.85 4.86 26.89
C CYS A 38 12.17 3.54 27.33
N VAL A 39 11.76 2.70 26.38
CA VAL A 39 11.16 1.39 26.69
C VAL A 39 12.18 0.48 27.37
N ILE A 40 13.40 0.39 26.86
CA ILE A 40 14.45 -0.45 27.45
C ILE A 40 14.87 0.08 28.83
N GLN A 41 15.01 1.40 28.97
CA GLN A 41 15.41 2.06 30.22
C GLN A 41 14.45 1.82 31.38
N ARG A 42 13.17 1.59 31.11
CA ARG A 42 12.16 1.25 32.13
C ARG A 42 12.26 -0.19 32.63
N HIS A 43 12.97 -1.06 31.92
CA HIS A 43 13.12 -2.46 32.31
C HIS A 43 14.26 -2.63 33.33
N PRO A 44 14.14 -3.51 34.34
CA PRO A 44 15.18 -3.73 35.35
C PRO A 44 16.58 -4.06 34.79
N VAL A 45 16.65 -4.67 33.60
CA VAL A 45 17.92 -4.95 32.90
C VAL A 45 18.75 -3.68 32.65
N ALA A 46 18.12 -2.51 32.56
CA ALA A 46 18.81 -1.24 32.34
C ALA A 46 19.71 -0.84 33.53
N GLN A 47 19.41 -1.31 34.74
CA GLN A 47 20.20 -1.00 35.94
C GLN A 47 21.46 -1.85 36.07
N LYS A 48 21.55 -2.98 35.36
CA LYS A 48 22.74 -3.83 35.36
C LYS A 48 23.90 -3.14 34.64
N MET A 49 25.12 -3.48 35.05
CA MET A 49 26.33 -3.02 34.36
C MET A 49 26.46 -3.71 33.00
N MET A 50 26.97 -2.97 32.01
CA MET A 50 27.14 -3.43 30.63
C MET A 50 27.98 -4.71 30.50
N ASP A 51 28.90 -4.97 31.43
CA ASP A 51 29.76 -6.15 31.46
C ASP A 51 29.18 -7.34 32.22
N GLU A 52 28.10 -7.12 32.97
CA GLU A 52 27.38 -8.14 33.75
C GLU A 52 26.15 -8.69 33.01
N ILE A 53 25.71 -8.01 31.94
CA ILE A 53 24.55 -8.42 31.15
C ILE A 53 24.92 -9.59 30.23
N THR A 54 24.21 -10.70 30.42
CA THR A 54 24.41 -11.94 29.66
C THR A 54 23.38 -12.12 28.55
N THR A 55 23.61 -13.10 27.67
CA THR A 55 22.61 -13.52 26.66
C THR A 55 21.30 -13.97 27.30
N VAL A 56 21.34 -14.55 28.51
CA VAL A 56 20.15 -14.98 29.27
C VAL A 56 19.30 -13.77 29.68
N ASP A 57 19.93 -12.69 30.13
CA ASP A 57 19.23 -11.45 30.48
C ASP A 57 18.51 -10.82 29.28
N ILE A 58 19.17 -10.82 28.11
CA ILE A 58 18.57 -10.30 26.88
C ILE A 58 17.44 -11.21 26.37
N ALA A 59 17.57 -12.54 26.52
CA ALA A 59 16.50 -13.48 26.19
C ALA A 59 15.29 -13.30 27.12
N ALA A 60 15.52 -13.14 28.42
CA ALA A 60 14.46 -12.85 29.40
C ALA A 60 13.76 -11.51 29.08
N TYR A 61 14.52 -10.46 28.72
CA TYR A 61 13.95 -9.20 28.25
C TYR A 61 13.08 -9.39 27.00
N ARG A 62 13.56 -10.13 25.99
CA ARG A 62 12.80 -10.44 24.78
C ARG A 62 11.47 -11.10 25.11
N ASP A 63 11.49 -12.13 25.96
CA ASP A 63 10.29 -12.92 26.29
C ASP A 63 9.30 -12.10 27.12
N PHE A 64 9.79 -11.31 28.07
CA PHE A 64 8.99 -10.33 28.79
C PHE A 64 8.32 -9.33 27.85
N ARG A 65 9.07 -8.78 26.87
CA ARG A 65 8.49 -7.82 25.92
C ARG A 65 7.44 -8.45 25.02
N LEU A 66 7.59 -9.72 24.64
CA LEU A 66 6.61 -10.46 23.83
C LEU A 66 5.33 -10.81 24.60
N SER A 67 5.40 -10.98 25.92
CA SER A 67 4.23 -11.25 26.77
C SER A 67 3.41 -9.98 27.07
N GLN A 68 3.99 -8.80 26.90
CA GLN A 68 3.29 -7.54 27.17
C GLN A 68 2.23 -7.21 26.12
N ILE A 69 1.15 -6.57 26.59
CA ILE A 69 0.04 -6.08 25.77
C ILE A 69 0.29 -4.62 25.41
N ASN A 70 0.13 -4.28 24.14
CA ASN A 70 0.16 -2.90 23.67
C ASN A 70 -1.19 -2.24 23.98
N VAL A 71 -1.17 -1.31 24.96
CA VAL A 71 -2.34 -0.56 25.47
C VAL A 71 -3.20 0.04 24.36
N ARG A 72 -2.59 0.52 23.27
CA ARG A 72 -3.33 1.17 22.17
C ARG A 72 -4.08 0.18 21.28
N THR A 73 -3.61 -1.06 21.21
CA THR A 73 -4.15 -2.07 20.26
C THR A 73 -4.82 -3.25 20.93
N GLY A 74 -4.66 -3.43 22.24
CA GLY A 74 -5.14 -4.59 22.99
C GLY A 74 -4.46 -5.91 22.62
N ARG A 75 -3.45 -5.89 21.74
CA ARG A 75 -2.72 -7.07 21.25
C ARG A 75 -1.33 -7.16 21.85
N ASN A 76 -0.76 -8.36 21.89
CA ASN A 76 0.63 -8.55 22.28
C ASN A 76 1.57 -7.72 21.40
N ILE A 77 2.69 -7.31 21.98
CA ILE A 77 3.71 -6.55 21.25
C ILE A 77 4.26 -7.40 20.12
N SER A 78 4.26 -6.82 18.91
CA SER A 78 4.69 -7.55 17.72
C SER A 78 6.16 -7.97 17.81
N GLY A 79 6.48 -9.17 17.31
CA GLY A 79 7.85 -9.67 17.28
C GLY A 79 8.81 -8.73 16.53
N ASN A 80 8.33 -7.99 15.53
CA ASN A 80 9.14 -7.00 14.83
C ASN A 80 9.50 -5.79 15.71
N THR A 81 8.63 -5.38 16.64
CA THR A 81 8.93 -4.32 17.62
C THR A 81 10.10 -4.74 18.50
N VAL A 82 10.01 -5.93 19.10
CA VAL A 82 11.07 -6.49 19.97
C VAL A 82 12.36 -6.70 19.19
N ARG A 83 12.28 -7.18 17.93
CA ARG A 83 13.45 -7.32 17.05
C ARG A 83 14.18 -5.99 16.82
N LEU A 84 13.45 -4.88 16.69
CA LEU A 84 14.05 -3.55 16.52
C LEU A 84 14.66 -3.00 17.82
N GLU A 85 14.09 -3.34 18.99
CA GLU A 85 14.70 -3.07 20.30
C GLU A 85 16.02 -3.85 20.45
N LEU A 86 16.03 -5.15 20.09
CA LEU A 86 17.25 -5.96 20.07
C LEU A 86 18.30 -5.46 19.07
N ALA A 87 17.88 -4.97 17.90
CA ALA A 87 18.80 -4.38 16.93
C ALA A 87 19.48 -3.10 17.46
N LEU A 88 18.74 -2.26 18.19
CA LEU A 88 19.27 -1.09 18.86
C LEU A 88 20.31 -1.49 19.93
N LEU A 89 19.95 -2.45 20.79
CA LEU A 89 20.87 -3.00 21.79
C LEU A 89 22.14 -3.56 21.15
N SER A 90 22.00 -4.39 20.11
CA SER A 90 23.14 -4.98 19.42
C SER A 90 24.07 -3.91 18.85
N SER A 91 23.52 -2.84 18.27
CA SER A 91 24.30 -1.71 17.75
C SER A 91 25.03 -0.95 18.87
N LEU A 92 24.35 -0.70 19.98
CA LEU A 92 24.94 -0.06 21.16
C LEU A 92 26.08 -0.89 21.73
N TYR A 93 25.93 -2.21 21.88
CA TYR A 93 27.00 -3.07 22.41
C TYR A 93 28.19 -3.18 21.46
N ASN A 94 27.95 -3.16 20.14
CA ASN A 94 29.04 -3.13 19.16
C ASN A 94 29.84 -1.83 19.24
N LEU A 95 29.18 -0.69 19.44
CA LEU A 95 29.86 0.59 19.68
C LEU A 95 30.61 0.57 21.02
N ALA A 96 29.93 0.14 22.08
CA ALA A 96 30.45 0.16 23.43
C ALA A 96 31.70 -0.71 23.63
N ARG A 97 31.75 -1.89 23.00
CA ARG A 97 32.92 -2.78 23.06
C ARG A 97 34.15 -2.22 22.33
N VAL A 98 33.93 -1.43 21.28
CA VAL A 98 35.02 -0.87 20.44
C VAL A 98 35.48 0.48 20.98
N GLU A 99 34.55 1.39 21.24
CA GLU A 99 34.88 2.80 21.51
C GLU A 99 34.82 3.17 23.00
N TRP A 100 34.00 2.49 23.79
CA TRP A 100 33.78 2.90 25.19
C TRP A 100 34.50 2.03 26.21
N GLY A 101 34.88 0.81 25.82
CA GLY A 101 35.53 -0.17 26.69
C GLY A 101 34.65 -0.60 27.87
N THR A 102 33.32 -0.52 27.75
CA THR A 102 32.38 -0.82 28.85
C THR A 102 31.88 -2.26 28.85
N CYS A 103 32.16 -3.02 27.79
CA CYS A 103 31.86 -4.44 27.68
C CYS A 103 32.87 -5.12 26.75
N ARG A 104 32.99 -6.45 26.83
CA ARG A 104 33.89 -7.24 25.96
C ARG A 104 33.17 -7.93 24.82
N THR A 105 31.92 -8.33 25.05
CA THR A 105 31.11 -9.10 24.12
C THR A 105 29.76 -8.40 23.89
N ASN A 106 29.07 -8.79 22.82
CA ASN A 106 27.71 -8.35 22.55
C ASN A 106 26.73 -9.46 22.96
N PRO A 107 26.01 -9.32 24.09
CA PRO A 107 25.15 -10.38 24.60
C PRO A 107 23.95 -10.66 23.69
N VAL A 108 23.65 -9.76 22.73
CA VAL A 108 22.52 -9.88 21.80
C VAL A 108 22.82 -10.79 20.61
N GLU A 109 24.09 -11.02 20.26
CA GLU A 109 24.49 -11.76 19.05
C GLU A 109 23.94 -13.20 19.04
N LEU A 110 23.91 -13.87 20.19
CA LEU A 110 23.46 -15.25 20.35
C LEU A 110 21.96 -15.39 20.64
N VAL A 111 21.23 -14.27 20.81
CA VAL A 111 19.82 -14.30 21.15
C VAL A 111 18.98 -14.63 19.92
N ARG A 112 18.18 -15.70 20.01
CA ARG A 112 17.18 -16.03 18.98
C ARG A 112 16.20 -14.87 18.83
N LYS A 113 16.08 -14.33 17.62
CA LYS A 113 15.19 -13.20 17.32
C LYS A 113 13.77 -13.71 17.01
N PRO A 114 12.72 -12.96 17.37
CA PRO A 114 11.35 -13.32 17.01
C PRO A 114 11.20 -13.45 15.49
N LYS A 115 10.36 -14.39 15.05
CA LYS A 115 10.03 -14.54 13.63
C LYS A 115 9.37 -13.25 13.12
N ILE A 116 9.75 -12.84 11.92
CA ILE A 116 9.11 -11.71 11.24
C ILE A 116 7.76 -12.21 10.73
N ALA A 117 6.67 -11.56 11.16
CA ALA A 117 5.35 -11.84 10.62
C ALA A 117 5.31 -11.53 9.12
N GLY A 118 4.44 -12.25 8.39
CA GLY A 118 4.21 -11.98 6.97
C GLY A 118 3.86 -10.52 6.70
N GLY A 119 4.30 -9.99 5.56
CA GLY A 119 3.91 -8.66 5.11
C GLY A 119 2.40 -8.61 4.82
N ARG A 120 1.77 -7.44 4.98
CA ARG A 120 0.34 -7.27 4.65
C ARG A 120 0.07 -7.57 3.17
N ASP A 121 -1.02 -8.28 2.88
CA ASP A 121 -1.52 -8.59 1.52
C ASP A 121 -2.84 -7.87 1.17
N ARG A 122 -3.18 -6.83 1.94
CA ARG A 122 -4.39 -6.04 1.72
C ARG A 122 -4.31 -5.27 0.40
N ARG A 123 -5.23 -5.56 -0.53
CA ARG A 123 -5.44 -4.86 -1.81
C ARG A 123 -6.63 -3.92 -1.71
N LEU A 124 -6.60 -2.77 -2.38
CA LEU A 124 -7.73 -1.84 -2.44
C LEU A 124 -8.77 -2.36 -3.44
N THR A 125 -10.03 -2.54 -3.03
CA THR A 125 -11.07 -3.00 -3.95
C THR A 125 -11.60 -1.86 -4.82
N SER A 126 -12.18 -2.19 -5.98
CA SER A 126 -12.78 -1.20 -6.88
C SER A 126 -13.89 -0.39 -6.19
N GLN A 127 -14.73 -1.05 -5.38
CA GLN A 127 -15.80 -0.39 -4.63
C GLN A 127 -15.23 0.57 -3.57
N GLU A 128 -14.20 0.17 -2.83
CA GLU A 128 -13.51 1.02 -1.86
C GLU A 128 -12.85 2.22 -2.53
N GLU A 129 -12.18 2.01 -3.67
CA GLU A 129 -11.57 3.07 -4.46
C GLU A 129 -12.60 4.12 -4.89
N ARG A 130 -13.75 3.70 -5.43
CA ARG A 130 -14.84 4.61 -5.83
C ARG A 130 -15.34 5.43 -4.63
N ARG A 131 -15.64 4.75 -3.51
CA ARG A 131 -16.16 5.41 -2.30
C ARG A 131 -15.16 6.40 -1.70
N LEU A 132 -13.88 6.01 -1.59
CA LEU A 132 -12.81 6.88 -1.10
C LEU A 132 -12.56 8.06 -2.04
N SER A 133 -12.54 7.81 -3.34
CA SER A 133 -12.34 8.84 -4.37
C SER A 133 -13.44 9.91 -4.28
N ARG A 134 -14.71 9.51 -4.23
CA ARG A 134 -15.86 10.44 -4.09
C ARG A 134 -15.77 11.25 -2.80
N TYR A 135 -15.62 10.57 -1.67
CA TYR A 135 -15.53 11.20 -0.36
C TYR A 135 -14.38 12.22 -0.28
N CYS A 136 -13.18 11.85 -0.74
CA CYS A 136 -12.04 12.75 -0.70
C CYS A 136 -12.24 13.95 -1.63
N ARG A 137 -12.85 13.77 -2.81
CA ARG A 137 -13.09 14.88 -3.75
C ARG A 137 -13.96 15.97 -3.13
N GLU A 138 -15.01 15.57 -2.43
CA GLU A 138 -15.98 16.49 -1.81
C GLU A 138 -15.44 17.12 -0.52
N GLN A 139 -14.78 16.34 0.32
CA GLN A 139 -14.43 16.76 1.68
C GLN A 139 -13.00 17.31 1.79
N ASN A 140 -12.09 16.89 0.90
CA ASN A 140 -10.66 17.15 1.03
C ASN A 140 -9.91 17.01 -0.31
N PRO A 141 -10.00 18.02 -1.20
CA PRO A 141 -9.41 17.95 -2.54
C PRO A 141 -7.91 17.61 -2.57
N ALA A 142 -7.15 18.08 -1.59
CA ALA A 142 -5.74 17.75 -1.46
C ALA A 142 -5.52 16.26 -1.13
N LEU A 143 -6.31 15.68 -0.22
CA LEU A 143 -6.25 14.24 0.06
C LEU A 143 -6.70 13.41 -1.15
N TYR A 144 -7.66 13.89 -1.93
CA TYR A 144 -8.08 13.26 -3.19
C TYR A 144 -6.90 13.12 -4.16
N THR A 145 -6.16 14.20 -4.39
CA THR A 145 -4.98 14.14 -5.26
C THR A 145 -3.88 13.26 -4.68
N ILE A 146 -3.59 13.36 -3.38
CA ILE A 146 -2.60 12.50 -2.69
C ILE A 146 -2.95 11.01 -2.83
N PHE A 147 -4.22 10.66 -2.67
CA PHE A 147 -4.73 9.30 -2.78
C PHE A 147 -4.50 8.74 -4.19
N HIS A 148 -4.93 9.48 -5.22
CA HIS A 148 -4.75 9.04 -6.61
C HIS A 148 -3.27 9.00 -7.01
N LEU A 149 -2.46 10.00 -6.64
CA LEU A 149 -1.02 9.96 -6.91
C LEU A 149 -0.34 8.74 -6.28
N ALA A 150 -0.74 8.31 -5.08
CA ALA A 150 -0.19 7.11 -4.45
C ALA A 150 -0.44 5.85 -5.29
N ILE A 151 -1.63 5.75 -5.91
CA ILE A 151 -2.02 4.63 -6.78
C ILE A 151 -1.33 4.69 -8.15
N GLU A 152 -1.22 5.89 -8.73
CA GLU A 152 -0.66 6.08 -10.08
C GLU A 152 0.86 5.97 -10.14
N THR A 153 1.56 6.32 -9.06
CA THR A 153 3.03 6.50 -9.08
C THR A 153 3.79 5.51 -8.20
N ALA A 154 3.07 4.76 -7.36
CA ALA A 154 3.63 3.91 -6.32
C ALA A 154 4.58 4.63 -5.34
N MET A 155 4.60 5.96 -5.27
CA MET A 155 5.49 6.70 -4.36
C MET A 155 5.21 6.39 -2.88
N ARG A 156 6.23 6.56 -2.03
CA ARG A 156 6.01 6.52 -0.56
C ARG A 156 5.23 7.77 -0.16
N GLN A 157 4.40 7.67 0.89
CA GLN A 157 3.67 8.82 1.44
C GLN A 157 4.60 10.04 1.65
N GLY A 158 5.76 9.85 2.27
CA GLY A 158 6.71 10.93 2.48
C GLY A 158 7.26 11.55 1.18
N GLU A 159 7.42 10.76 0.12
CA GLU A 159 7.87 11.25 -1.20
C GLU A 159 6.80 12.12 -1.84
N ILE A 160 5.53 11.70 -1.78
CA ILE A 160 4.38 12.48 -2.28
C ILE A 160 4.28 13.83 -1.56
N LEU A 161 4.36 13.83 -0.23
CA LEU A 161 4.23 15.05 0.56
C LEU A 161 5.43 15.99 0.45
N SER A 162 6.58 15.48 0.04
CA SER A 162 7.78 16.29 -0.21
C SER A 162 7.91 16.78 -1.65
N LEU A 163 6.92 16.51 -2.52
CA LEU A 163 6.96 17.01 -3.89
C LEU A 163 7.01 18.53 -3.91
N ARG A 164 7.81 19.06 -4.82
CA ARG A 164 7.95 20.50 -5.08
C ARG A 164 7.74 20.76 -6.56
N TRP A 165 7.10 21.87 -6.88
CA TRP A 165 6.71 22.19 -8.26
C TRP A 165 7.90 22.32 -9.21
N GLU A 166 9.00 22.90 -8.74
CA GLU A 166 10.25 23.04 -9.51
C GLU A 166 10.93 21.70 -9.85
N HIS A 167 10.49 20.60 -9.24
CA HIS A 167 10.99 19.26 -9.53
C HIS A 167 10.01 18.43 -10.37
N ILE A 168 8.94 19.04 -10.89
CA ILE A 168 7.93 18.35 -11.69
C ILE A 168 7.97 18.91 -13.10
N ASP A 169 8.37 18.06 -14.04
CA ASP A 169 8.23 18.31 -15.45
C ASP A 169 6.90 17.72 -15.94
N ILE A 170 5.87 18.56 -16.04
CA ILE A 170 4.53 18.15 -16.47
C ILE A 170 4.50 17.82 -17.97
N GLN A 171 5.36 18.47 -18.77
CA GLN A 171 5.43 18.27 -20.21
C GLN A 171 5.97 16.87 -20.54
N HIS A 172 7.13 16.53 -19.98
CA HIS A 172 7.75 15.20 -20.14
C HIS A 172 7.11 14.15 -19.22
N GLY A 173 6.35 14.58 -18.20
CA GLY A 173 5.63 13.71 -17.28
C GLY A 173 6.54 13.00 -16.30
N VAL A 174 7.45 13.74 -15.68
CA VAL A 174 8.43 13.21 -14.73
C VAL A 174 8.44 14.06 -13.46
N ALA A 175 8.41 13.41 -12.30
CA ALA A 175 8.68 14.03 -11.01
C ALA A 175 10.05 13.59 -10.50
N HIS A 176 10.96 14.55 -10.30
CA HIS A 176 12.28 14.34 -9.75
C HIS A 176 12.23 14.33 -8.21
N LEU A 177 12.77 13.28 -7.59
CA LEU A 177 12.88 13.15 -6.13
C LEU A 177 14.34 13.30 -5.69
N PRO A 178 14.79 14.49 -5.25
CA PRO A 178 16.20 14.74 -4.91
C PRO A 178 16.63 14.02 -3.62
N HIS A 179 15.68 13.80 -2.70
CA HIS A 179 15.95 13.15 -1.43
C HIS A 179 14.87 12.12 -1.11
N THR A 180 15.18 10.84 -1.32
CA THR A 180 14.30 9.75 -0.87
C THR A 180 14.69 9.24 0.52
N LYS A 181 13.78 8.50 1.17
CA LYS A 181 14.06 7.80 2.45
C LYS A 181 15.33 6.93 2.39
N ASN A 182 15.68 6.49 1.18
CA ASN A 182 16.83 5.66 0.86
C ASN A 182 18.03 6.47 0.31
N GLY A 183 18.06 7.80 0.40
CA GLY A 183 19.23 8.60 0.02
C GLY A 183 19.64 8.55 -1.46
N SER A 184 18.87 7.88 -2.32
CA SER A 184 19.08 7.88 -3.77
C SER A 184 18.12 8.87 -4.41
N THR A 185 18.64 9.70 -5.30
CA THR A 185 17.83 10.46 -6.27
C THR A 185 17.09 9.47 -7.16
N ARG A 186 15.87 9.81 -7.56
CA ARG A 186 15.16 9.03 -8.58
C ARG A 186 14.08 9.86 -9.27
N ASP A 187 13.85 9.51 -10.52
CA ASP A 187 12.76 10.06 -11.31
C ASP A 187 11.55 9.12 -11.27
N VAL A 188 10.37 9.72 -11.16
CA VAL A 188 9.10 8.99 -11.12
C VAL A 188 8.28 9.40 -12.34
N PRO A 189 7.98 8.47 -13.26
CA PRO A 189 7.10 8.78 -14.38
C PRO A 189 5.67 9.02 -13.89
N LEU A 190 5.02 10.01 -14.47
CA LEU A 190 3.66 10.42 -14.17
C LEU A 190 2.72 9.94 -15.27
N SER A 191 1.73 9.13 -14.90
CA SER A 191 0.67 8.74 -15.83
C SER A 191 -0.11 9.97 -16.33
N ARG A 192 -0.86 9.81 -17.42
CA ARG A 192 -1.76 10.89 -17.92
C ARG A 192 -2.70 11.40 -16.82
N LYS A 193 -3.22 10.47 -16.00
CA LYS A 193 -4.09 10.79 -14.87
C LYS A 193 -3.34 11.52 -13.75
N ALA A 194 -2.13 11.08 -13.39
CA ALA A 194 -1.30 11.78 -12.41
C ALA A 194 -0.99 13.23 -12.83
N ARG A 195 -0.65 13.44 -14.10
CA ARG A 195 -0.40 14.79 -14.64
C ARG A 195 -1.64 15.67 -14.59
N ARG A 196 -2.79 15.16 -15.02
CA ARG A 196 -4.06 15.90 -14.96
C ARG A 196 -4.39 16.34 -13.53
N LEU A 197 -4.25 15.44 -12.56
CA LEU A 197 -4.50 15.76 -11.16
C LEU A 197 -3.60 16.87 -10.62
N LEU A 198 -2.34 16.91 -11.06
CA LEU A 198 -1.41 17.98 -10.69
C LEU A 198 -1.77 19.29 -11.40
N GLN A 199 -2.17 19.25 -12.67
CA GLN A 199 -2.63 20.42 -13.42
C GLN A 199 -3.88 21.05 -12.78
N ASP A 200 -4.84 20.21 -12.38
CA ASP A 200 -6.11 20.64 -11.76
C ASP A 200 -5.88 21.35 -10.40
N MET A 201 -4.74 21.12 -9.73
CA MET A 201 -4.41 21.81 -8.47
C MET A 201 -3.92 23.26 -8.67
N GLY A 202 -3.60 23.66 -9.89
CA GLY A 202 -2.93 24.92 -10.18
C GLY A 202 -1.41 24.79 -10.05
N ILE A 203 -0.72 24.86 -11.19
CA ILE A 203 0.74 24.76 -11.25
C ILE A 203 1.37 26.05 -10.74
N ALA A 204 2.34 25.93 -9.84
CA ALA A 204 3.21 27.04 -9.46
C ALA A 204 4.63 26.82 -10.01
N MET A 205 5.44 27.88 -10.07
CA MET A 205 6.84 27.75 -10.52
C MET A 205 7.74 27.08 -9.47
N THR A 206 7.50 27.38 -8.20
CA THR A 206 8.33 26.91 -7.07
C THR A 206 7.49 26.67 -5.84
N GLY A 207 7.94 25.78 -4.97
CA GLY A 207 7.35 25.54 -3.65
C GLY A 207 6.71 24.16 -3.51
N PRO A 208 6.19 23.82 -2.32
CA PRO A 208 5.60 22.52 -2.07
C PRO A 208 4.30 22.32 -2.86
N VAL A 209 4.11 21.13 -3.40
CA VAL A 209 2.84 20.74 -4.07
C VAL A 209 1.72 20.58 -3.04
N PHE A 210 2.05 20.08 -1.85
CA PHE A 210 1.09 19.83 -0.78
C PHE A 210 1.50 20.54 0.51
N ASN A 211 0.57 21.27 1.10
CA ASN A 211 0.69 21.76 2.47
C ASN A 211 0.13 20.72 3.46
N TYR A 212 0.74 19.54 3.52
CA TYR A 212 0.31 18.45 4.39
C TYR A 212 1.48 17.88 5.19
N THR A 213 1.28 17.77 6.50
CA THR A 213 2.20 16.98 7.33
C THR A 213 1.89 15.49 7.22
N SER A 214 2.90 14.65 7.44
CA SER A 214 2.72 13.18 7.46
C SER A 214 1.70 12.73 8.53
N ALA A 215 1.64 13.43 9.68
CA ALA A 215 0.64 13.19 10.72
C ALA A 215 -0.76 13.63 10.26
N GLY A 216 -0.87 14.79 9.60
CA GLY A 216 -2.12 15.31 9.04
C GLY A 216 -2.76 14.33 8.06
N VAL A 217 -1.99 13.82 7.09
CA VAL A 217 -2.50 12.84 6.11
C VAL A 217 -2.94 11.55 6.79
N LYS A 218 -2.18 11.05 7.77
CA LYS A 218 -2.58 9.84 8.52
C LYS A 218 -3.88 10.04 9.28
N SER A 219 -4.08 11.23 9.86
CA SER A 219 -5.31 11.56 10.56
C SER A 219 -6.49 11.66 9.58
N ALA A 220 -6.34 12.43 8.51
CA ALA A 220 -7.37 12.60 7.49
C ALA A 220 -7.76 11.26 6.83
N TRP A 221 -6.77 10.43 6.52
CA TRP A 221 -6.99 9.07 5.99
C TRP A 221 -7.79 8.20 6.96
N ARG A 222 -7.43 8.19 8.24
CA ARG A 222 -8.16 7.43 9.27
C ARG A 222 -9.61 7.91 9.39
N THR A 223 -9.84 9.23 9.36
CA THR A 223 -11.18 9.81 9.40
C THR A 223 -12.01 9.36 8.19
N ALA A 224 -11.44 9.40 6.98
CA ALA A 224 -12.12 8.95 5.77
C ALA A 224 -12.53 7.48 5.85
N LEU A 225 -11.63 6.61 6.29
CA LEU A 225 -11.92 5.18 6.47
C LEU A 225 -13.02 4.94 7.52
N GLN A 226 -12.98 5.67 8.64
CA GLN A 226 -14.02 5.56 9.68
C GLN A 226 -15.39 5.99 9.15
N ARG A 227 -15.46 7.12 8.44
CA ARG A 227 -16.71 7.62 7.84
C ARG A 227 -17.30 6.67 6.81
N LEU A 228 -16.44 5.98 6.06
CA LEU A 228 -16.84 5.02 5.02
C LEU A 228 -16.96 3.58 5.54
N ASN A 229 -16.70 3.34 6.83
CA ASN A 229 -16.64 2.01 7.43
C ASN A 229 -15.70 1.03 6.68
N ILE A 230 -14.56 1.52 6.20
CA ILE A 230 -13.55 0.69 5.51
C ILE A 230 -12.57 0.15 6.54
N GLN A 231 -12.51 -1.17 6.65
CA GLN A 231 -11.72 -1.85 7.67
C GLN A 231 -10.34 -2.26 7.14
N ASN A 232 -9.36 -2.21 8.06
CA ASN A 232 -8.01 -2.75 7.87
C ASN A 232 -7.29 -2.27 6.59
N LEU A 233 -7.51 -1.03 6.15
CA LEU A 233 -6.78 -0.40 5.04
C LEU A 233 -5.82 0.68 5.57
N HIS A 234 -4.56 0.61 5.21
CA HIS A 234 -3.57 1.65 5.53
C HIS A 234 -3.21 2.44 4.28
N PHE A 235 -2.81 3.70 4.45
CA PHE A 235 -2.37 4.52 3.32
C PHE A 235 -1.19 3.87 2.56
N HIS A 236 -0.31 3.15 3.26
CA HIS A 236 0.79 2.44 2.60
C HIS A 236 0.33 1.24 1.75
N ASP A 237 -0.86 0.69 2.00
CA ASP A 237 -1.44 -0.36 1.16
C ASP A 237 -1.73 0.16 -0.26
N LEU A 238 -1.93 1.47 -0.45
CA LEU A 238 -2.06 2.09 -1.78
C LEU A 238 -0.79 1.95 -2.63
N ARG A 239 0.38 1.96 -2.00
CA ARG A 239 1.63 1.68 -2.70
C ARG A 239 1.74 0.21 -3.08
N HIS A 240 1.30 -0.71 -2.22
CA HIS A 240 1.22 -2.14 -2.55
C HIS A 240 0.24 -2.38 -3.71
N GLU A 241 -0.89 -1.66 -3.70
CA GLU A 241 -1.87 -1.64 -4.78
C GLU A 241 -1.26 -1.15 -6.10
N ALA A 242 -0.58 -0.01 -6.08
CA ALA A 242 0.09 0.57 -7.24
C ALA A 242 1.11 -0.39 -7.87
N ILE A 243 1.97 -1.01 -7.05
CA ILE A 243 2.99 -1.94 -7.55
C ILE A 243 2.35 -3.16 -8.21
N SER A 244 1.32 -3.73 -7.57
CA SER A 244 0.56 -4.83 -8.16
C SER A 244 -0.07 -4.42 -9.49
N ARG A 245 -0.68 -3.22 -9.59
CA ARG A 245 -1.22 -2.68 -10.86
C ARG A 245 -0.13 -2.56 -11.93
N LEU A 246 1.05 -2.04 -11.57
CA LEU A 246 2.18 -1.95 -12.51
C LEU A 246 2.60 -3.33 -13.04
N PHE A 247 2.56 -4.37 -12.21
CA PHE A 247 2.80 -5.74 -12.66
C PHE A 247 1.66 -6.27 -13.55
N GLU A 248 0.41 -5.97 -13.18
CA GLU A 248 -0.80 -6.39 -13.90
C GLU A 248 -0.91 -5.77 -15.30
N LEU A 249 -0.33 -4.58 -15.52
CA LEU A 249 -0.23 -3.96 -16.86
C LEU A 249 0.50 -4.87 -17.87
N GLY A 250 1.39 -5.75 -17.40
CA GLY A 250 2.09 -6.75 -18.23
C GLY A 250 3.14 -6.19 -19.20
N THR A 251 3.19 -4.87 -19.40
CA THR A 251 4.14 -4.14 -20.26
C THR A 251 5.49 -3.90 -19.59
N LEU A 252 5.50 -3.74 -18.27
CA LEU A 252 6.70 -3.42 -17.50
C LEU A 252 7.44 -4.66 -17.02
N ASN A 253 8.76 -4.62 -17.12
CA ASN A 253 9.65 -5.61 -16.53
C ASN A 253 9.91 -5.32 -15.04
N VAL A 254 10.49 -6.28 -14.32
CA VAL A 254 10.72 -6.18 -12.86
C VAL A 254 11.66 -5.01 -12.52
N MET A 255 12.64 -4.73 -13.38
CA MET A 255 13.60 -3.63 -13.17
C MET A 255 12.93 -2.27 -13.33
N GLU A 256 12.08 -2.10 -14.34
CA GLU A 256 11.28 -0.89 -14.55
C GLU A 256 10.33 -0.65 -13.38
N VAL A 257 9.60 -1.68 -12.93
CA VAL A 257 8.75 -1.55 -11.73
C VAL A 257 9.59 -1.22 -10.50
N SER A 258 10.79 -1.78 -10.35
CA SER A 258 11.70 -1.46 -9.25
C SER A 258 12.19 0.00 -9.30
N ALA A 259 12.49 0.53 -10.50
CA ALA A 259 12.87 1.91 -10.72
C ALA A 259 11.71 2.87 -10.39
N ILE A 260 10.51 2.59 -10.91
CA ILE A 260 9.29 3.38 -10.68
C ILE A 260 8.86 3.37 -9.22
N SER A 261 8.99 2.24 -8.53
CA SER A 261 8.62 2.15 -7.12
C SER A 261 9.77 2.55 -6.18
N GLY A 262 11.04 2.55 -6.61
CA GLY A 262 12.18 2.88 -5.76
C GLY A 262 12.49 1.80 -4.71
N HIS A 263 12.43 0.52 -5.12
CA HIS A 263 12.92 -0.60 -4.33
C HIS A 263 14.43 -0.80 -4.57
N ARG A 264 15.19 -0.95 -3.48
CA ARG A 264 16.63 -1.25 -3.54
C ARG A 264 16.93 -2.74 -3.80
N SER A 265 16.04 -3.62 -3.37
CA SER A 265 16.21 -5.07 -3.50
C SER A 265 15.00 -5.65 -4.21
N LEU A 266 15.25 -6.38 -5.28
CA LEU A 266 14.23 -7.08 -6.06
C LEU A 266 13.53 -8.17 -5.25
N ASN A 267 14.14 -8.67 -4.17
CA ASN A 267 13.49 -9.60 -3.25
C ASN A 267 12.19 -9.02 -2.66
N MET A 268 12.10 -7.70 -2.50
CA MET A 268 10.87 -7.05 -2.03
C MET A 268 9.73 -7.11 -3.06
N LEU A 269 10.05 -7.34 -4.33
CA LEU A 269 9.08 -7.42 -5.42
C LEU A 269 8.64 -8.87 -5.73
N LYS A 270 9.32 -9.88 -5.19
CA LYS A 270 8.99 -11.31 -5.41
C LYS A 270 7.52 -11.65 -5.12
N ARG A 271 6.92 -10.99 -4.13
CA ARG A 271 5.51 -11.24 -3.80
C ARG A 271 4.53 -10.85 -4.92
N TYR A 272 4.91 -9.93 -5.80
CA TYR A 272 4.07 -9.51 -6.93
C TYR A 272 4.34 -10.33 -8.19
N THR A 273 5.45 -11.08 -8.26
CA THR A 273 5.77 -11.87 -9.44
C THR A 273 4.86 -13.09 -9.60
N HIS A 274 4.20 -13.54 -8.53
CA HIS A 274 3.23 -14.64 -8.56
C HIS A 274 1.92 -14.27 -9.28
N LEU A 275 1.62 -12.99 -9.46
CA LEU A 275 0.47 -12.50 -10.25
C LEU A 275 0.55 -12.88 -11.74
N ARG A 276 1.63 -13.56 -12.14
CA ARG A 276 2.00 -13.82 -13.53
C ARG A 276 1.61 -15.19 -14.07
N ALA A 277 1.14 -16.18 -13.30
CA ALA A 277 0.97 -17.53 -13.85
C ALA A 277 0.07 -17.55 -15.10
N TYR A 278 -1.12 -16.96 -15.03
CA TYR A 278 -2.03 -16.83 -16.19
C TYR A 278 -1.52 -15.86 -17.26
N GLN A 279 -0.83 -14.78 -16.87
CA GLN A 279 -0.28 -13.80 -17.81
C GLN A 279 1.01 -14.27 -18.51
N LEU A 280 1.70 -15.27 -17.95
CA LEU A 280 2.86 -15.93 -18.57
C LEU A 280 2.38 -16.89 -19.64
N VAL A 281 1.25 -17.57 -19.45
CA VAL A 281 0.60 -18.36 -20.50
C VAL A 281 0.37 -17.50 -21.73
N SER A 282 -0.22 -16.31 -21.59
CA SER A 282 -0.41 -15.41 -22.74
C SER A 282 0.90 -14.87 -23.36
N LYS A 283 2.03 -14.86 -22.63
CA LYS A 283 3.39 -14.55 -23.13
C LYS A 283 4.06 -15.74 -23.81
N LEU A 284 3.78 -16.95 -23.39
CA LEU A 284 4.22 -18.18 -24.06
C LEU A 284 3.42 -18.39 -25.37
N ASP A 285 2.11 -18.08 -25.34
CA ASP A 285 1.18 -18.17 -26.47
C ASP A 285 1.32 -17.01 -27.47
N ALA A 286 2.35 -16.15 -27.32
CA ALA A 286 2.51 -14.88 -28.03
C ALA A 286 2.57 -14.98 -29.57
N ARG A 287 2.66 -16.18 -30.14
CA ARG A 287 2.50 -16.41 -31.59
C ARG A 287 1.06 -16.27 -32.11
N ARG A 288 0.03 -16.12 -31.25
CA ARG A 288 -1.40 -16.04 -31.64
C ARG A 288 -2.06 -14.65 -31.51
N ARG A 289 -1.28 -13.56 -31.36
CA ARG A 289 -1.62 -12.41 -30.50
C ARG A 289 -2.49 -11.24 -30.99
N GLN A 290 -3.03 -11.22 -32.20
CA GLN A 290 -3.89 -10.06 -32.59
C GLN A 290 -5.34 -10.23 -32.10
N THR A 291 -5.84 -11.46 -32.03
CA THR A 291 -7.25 -11.75 -31.75
C THR A 291 -7.60 -11.82 -30.25
N GLN A 292 -6.64 -12.04 -29.35
CA GLN A 292 -6.90 -12.28 -27.91
C GLN A 292 -6.81 -11.04 -26.99
N LYS A 293 -6.41 -9.86 -27.47
CA LYS A 293 -6.28 -8.66 -26.61
C LYS A 293 -7.62 -8.08 -26.14
N ILE A 294 -8.71 -8.39 -26.83
CA ILE A 294 -10.02 -7.78 -26.61
C ILE A 294 -10.92 -8.68 -25.74
N ALA A 295 -10.73 -10.01 -25.78
CA ALA A 295 -11.56 -10.97 -25.04
C ALA A 295 -11.67 -10.68 -23.52
N PRO A 296 -10.61 -10.26 -22.80
CA PRO A 296 -10.73 -9.95 -21.37
C PRO A 296 -11.62 -8.76 -21.03
N TYR A 297 -11.96 -7.90 -22.01
CA TYR A 297 -12.85 -6.76 -21.80
C TYR A 297 -14.33 -7.14 -21.84
N PHE A 298 -14.67 -8.29 -22.44
CA PHE A 298 -16.05 -8.71 -22.68
C PHE A 298 -16.40 -9.93 -21.84
N VAL A 299 -16.45 -9.73 -20.53
CA VAL A 299 -16.86 -10.75 -19.55
C VAL A 299 -18.30 -10.50 -19.07
N PRO A 300 -19.03 -11.54 -18.64
CA PRO A 300 -20.37 -11.36 -18.07
C PRO A 300 -20.34 -10.62 -16.72
N TYR A 301 -21.34 -9.77 -16.47
CA TYR A 301 -21.52 -9.05 -15.20
C TYR A 301 -22.79 -9.49 -14.47
N PRO A 302 -22.73 -9.60 -13.13
CA PRO A 302 -23.93 -9.85 -12.35
C PRO A 302 -24.81 -8.59 -12.31
N ALA A 303 -26.12 -8.79 -12.38
CA ALA A 303 -27.14 -7.75 -12.32
C ALA A 303 -28.36 -8.23 -11.54
N CYS A 304 -29.16 -7.28 -11.05
CA CYS A 304 -30.46 -7.53 -10.43
C CYS A 304 -31.56 -7.29 -11.46
N ILE A 305 -32.55 -8.20 -11.54
CA ILE A 305 -33.77 -8.00 -12.34
C ILE A 305 -34.98 -7.86 -11.42
N GLU A 306 -35.77 -6.83 -11.66
CA GLU A 306 -36.96 -6.49 -10.88
C GLU A 306 -38.13 -6.17 -11.82
N PRO A 307 -39.32 -6.74 -11.58
CA PRO A 307 -40.54 -6.30 -12.27
C PRO A 307 -40.96 -4.94 -11.71
N VAL A 308 -41.24 -4.00 -12.60
CA VAL A 308 -41.71 -2.65 -12.31
C VAL A 308 -43.00 -2.42 -13.09
N ASP A 309 -44.00 -1.84 -12.46
CA ASP A 309 -45.21 -1.41 -13.17
C ASP A 309 -44.97 -0.04 -13.82
N ASP A 310 -45.14 0.02 -15.13
CA ASP A 310 -45.05 1.23 -15.95
C ASP A 310 -46.36 1.41 -16.72
N GLU A 311 -47.14 2.43 -16.36
CA GLU A 311 -48.43 2.76 -17.01
C GLU A 311 -49.42 1.59 -17.16
N GLY A 312 -49.41 0.63 -16.22
CA GLY A 312 -50.30 -0.54 -16.23
C GLY A 312 -49.76 -1.75 -17.01
N GLN A 313 -48.52 -1.69 -17.49
CA GLN A 313 -47.79 -2.84 -18.04
C GLN A 313 -46.60 -3.21 -17.15
N THR A 314 -46.41 -4.51 -16.91
CA THR A 314 -45.24 -5.00 -16.18
C THR A 314 -44.01 -4.98 -17.10
N VAL A 315 -43.03 -4.16 -16.78
CA VAL A 315 -41.70 -4.11 -17.43
C VAL A 315 -40.65 -4.69 -16.50
N PHE A 316 -39.64 -5.34 -17.07
CA PHE A 316 -38.51 -5.88 -16.32
C PHE A 316 -37.36 -4.88 -16.36
N GLN A 317 -36.93 -4.38 -15.21
CA GLN A 317 -35.77 -3.51 -15.07
C GLN A 317 -34.55 -4.31 -14.62
N ILE A 318 -33.43 -4.18 -15.33
CA ILE A 318 -32.14 -4.77 -14.99
C ILE A 318 -31.18 -3.68 -14.56
N ARG A 319 -30.50 -3.87 -13.41
CA ARG A 319 -29.53 -2.92 -12.86
C ARG A 319 -28.13 -3.52 -12.71
N LEU A 320 -27.14 -2.87 -13.31
CA LEU A 320 -25.72 -3.23 -13.28
C LEU A 320 -24.96 -2.32 -12.30
N HIS A 321 -24.81 -2.78 -11.06
CA HIS A 321 -24.22 -2.00 -9.96
C HIS A 321 -22.72 -1.67 -10.13
N ASP A 322 -22.02 -2.38 -11.01
CA ASP A 322 -20.61 -2.11 -11.29
C ASP A 322 -20.39 -0.85 -12.16
N PHE A 323 -21.44 -0.34 -12.81
CA PHE A 323 -21.36 0.75 -13.79
C PHE A 323 -22.34 1.89 -13.46
N ASP A 324 -21.99 2.79 -12.54
CA ASP A 324 -22.79 3.99 -12.17
C ASP A 324 -24.32 3.75 -12.12
N ASP A 325 -24.73 2.58 -11.62
CA ASP A 325 -26.11 2.07 -11.60
C ASP A 325 -26.83 2.10 -12.96
N LEU A 326 -26.14 1.65 -14.02
CA LEU A 326 -26.71 1.45 -15.35
C LEU A 326 -27.95 0.57 -15.26
N ALA A 327 -29.11 1.17 -15.55
CA ALA A 327 -30.41 0.52 -15.52
C ALA A 327 -31.02 0.50 -16.92
N VAL A 328 -31.57 -0.65 -17.31
CA VAL A 328 -32.24 -0.86 -18.60
C VAL A 328 -33.55 -1.58 -18.36
N SER A 329 -34.61 -1.18 -19.05
CA SER A 329 -35.92 -1.82 -18.98
C SER A 329 -36.29 -2.52 -20.29
N GLY A 330 -37.15 -3.54 -20.20
CA GLY A 330 -37.75 -4.20 -21.36
C GLY A 330 -39.12 -4.78 -21.03
N HIS A 331 -40.00 -4.85 -22.05
CA HIS A 331 -41.38 -5.32 -21.90
C HIS A 331 -41.49 -6.83 -21.63
N SER A 332 -40.40 -7.56 -21.80
CA SER A 332 -40.26 -8.97 -21.43
C SER A 332 -38.89 -9.20 -20.80
N ARG A 333 -38.75 -10.29 -20.05
CA ARG A 333 -37.47 -10.69 -19.43
C ARG A 333 -36.36 -10.82 -20.47
N GLU A 334 -36.66 -11.42 -21.62
CA GLU A 334 -35.71 -11.58 -22.73
C GLU A 334 -35.32 -10.23 -23.34
N SER A 335 -36.29 -9.36 -23.61
CA SER A 335 -36.04 -8.02 -24.16
C SER A 335 -35.19 -7.16 -23.21
N ALA A 336 -35.44 -7.25 -21.90
CA ALA A 336 -34.64 -6.56 -20.89
C ALA A 336 -33.21 -7.10 -20.84
N MET A 337 -33.01 -8.43 -20.93
CA MET A 337 -31.68 -9.05 -20.98
C MET A 337 -30.88 -8.67 -22.22
N GLU A 338 -31.53 -8.60 -23.39
CA GLU A 338 -30.91 -8.18 -24.64
C GLU A 338 -30.51 -6.70 -24.58
N ALA A 339 -31.42 -5.83 -24.13
CA ALA A 339 -31.14 -4.41 -23.96
C ALA A 339 -30.00 -4.16 -22.95
N ALA A 340 -29.96 -4.91 -21.85
CA ALA A 340 -28.88 -4.87 -20.87
C ALA A 340 -27.54 -5.36 -21.46
N SER A 341 -27.56 -6.41 -22.29
CA SER A 341 -26.37 -6.91 -23.01
C SER A 341 -25.78 -5.85 -23.94
N VAL A 342 -26.63 -5.21 -24.76
CA VAL A 342 -26.22 -4.15 -25.67
C VAL A 342 -25.66 -2.94 -24.92
N ALA A 343 -26.33 -2.53 -23.84
CA ALA A 343 -25.86 -1.42 -22.99
C ALA A 343 -24.50 -1.73 -22.36
N LEU A 344 -24.34 -2.94 -21.80
CA LEU A 344 -23.08 -3.41 -21.24
C LEU A 344 -21.97 -3.44 -22.29
N LEU A 345 -22.24 -4.01 -23.47
CA LEU A 345 -21.28 -4.05 -24.58
C LEU A 345 -20.80 -2.65 -24.97
N ARG A 346 -21.72 -1.69 -25.07
CA ARG A 346 -21.41 -0.30 -25.42
C ARG A 346 -20.49 0.35 -24.39
N VAL A 347 -20.78 0.17 -23.09
CA VAL A 347 -19.94 0.72 -22.01
C VAL A 347 -18.55 0.10 -22.03
N LEU A 348 -18.47 -1.23 -22.17
CA LEU A 348 -17.20 -1.96 -22.23
C LEU A 348 -16.36 -1.54 -23.46
N ALA A 349 -17.01 -1.39 -24.62
CA ALA A 349 -16.35 -0.97 -25.85
C ALA A 349 -15.81 0.47 -25.76
N LEU A 350 -16.58 1.41 -25.19
CA LEU A 350 -16.13 2.78 -24.99
C LEU A 350 -14.96 2.86 -23.99
N ALA A 351 -15.02 2.09 -22.90
CA ALA A 351 -13.92 2.00 -21.94
C ALA A 351 -12.65 1.43 -22.59
N ALA A 352 -12.79 0.36 -23.38
CA ALA A 352 -11.69 -0.24 -24.13
C ALA A 352 -11.07 0.75 -25.14
N GLN A 353 -11.90 1.48 -25.90
CA GLN A 353 -11.46 2.49 -26.86
C GLN A 353 -10.64 3.60 -26.19
N ARG A 354 -11.03 4.02 -24.98
CA ARG A 354 -10.34 5.06 -24.21
C ARG A 354 -9.11 4.55 -23.45
N GLY A 355 -8.88 3.23 -23.45
CA GLY A 355 -7.84 2.60 -22.63
C GLY A 355 -8.12 2.73 -21.13
N GLU A 356 -9.39 2.88 -20.76
CA GLU A 356 -9.84 2.98 -19.37
C GLU A 356 -9.94 1.58 -18.74
N ARG A 357 -9.70 1.50 -17.43
CA ARG A 357 -9.83 0.25 -16.69
C ARG A 357 -11.31 -0.03 -16.45
N VAL A 358 -11.79 -1.15 -16.98
CA VAL A 358 -13.13 -1.65 -16.69
C VAL A 358 -13.19 -2.21 -15.25
N PRO A 359 -14.23 -1.91 -14.44
CA PRO A 359 -14.41 -2.52 -13.13
C PRO A 359 -14.50 -4.04 -13.26
N GLN A 360 -13.88 -4.85 -12.40
CA GLN A 360 -14.13 -6.30 -12.41
C GLN A 360 -15.54 -6.61 -11.86
N PRO A 361 -16.20 -7.68 -12.33
CA PRO A 361 -17.50 -8.11 -11.81
C PRO A 361 -17.48 -8.24 -10.28
N GLY A 362 -18.30 -7.44 -9.60
CA GLY A 362 -18.41 -7.37 -8.14
C GLY A 362 -19.50 -8.28 -7.57
N GLU A 363 -19.59 -8.34 -6.24
CA GLU A 363 -20.71 -9.01 -5.55
C GLU A 363 -21.95 -8.10 -5.54
N LEU A 364 -23.14 -8.69 -5.74
CA LEU A 364 -24.42 -7.99 -5.67
C LEU A 364 -24.85 -7.77 -4.20
N PRO A 365 -25.63 -6.71 -3.90
CA PRO A 365 -26.24 -6.53 -2.58
C PRO A 365 -27.11 -7.74 -2.15
N ASP A 366 -27.19 -7.99 -0.85
CA ASP A 366 -28.07 -9.02 -0.28
C ASP A 366 -29.49 -8.47 -0.07
N GLY A 367 -30.50 -9.16 -0.60
CA GLY A 367 -31.93 -8.85 -0.40
C GLY A 367 -32.75 -8.75 -1.70
N MET A 368 -33.71 -9.68 -1.83
CA MET A 368 -34.95 -9.64 -2.62
C MET A 368 -34.96 -9.52 -4.17
N ALA A 369 -33.87 -9.18 -4.86
CA ALA A 369 -33.88 -9.18 -6.33
C ALA A 369 -33.40 -10.51 -6.94
N GLU A 370 -34.04 -10.95 -8.02
CA GLU A 370 -33.56 -12.09 -8.81
C GLU A 370 -32.21 -11.72 -9.46
N ARG A 371 -31.22 -12.61 -9.35
CA ARG A 371 -29.85 -12.37 -9.81
C ARG A 371 -29.65 -12.99 -11.19
N VAL A 372 -29.18 -12.19 -12.14
CA VAL A 372 -28.89 -12.63 -13.53
C VAL A 372 -27.46 -12.28 -13.93
N MET A 373 -26.90 -13.04 -14.87
CA MET A 373 -25.61 -12.74 -15.49
C MET A 373 -25.84 -12.15 -16.88
N ILE A 374 -25.41 -10.90 -17.09
CA ILE A 374 -25.52 -10.21 -18.37
C ILE A 374 -24.24 -10.45 -19.16
N ASN A 375 -24.35 -11.18 -20.27
CA ASN A 375 -23.25 -11.40 -21.20
C ASN A 375 -23.24 -10.28 -22.26
N PRO A 376 -22.14 -9.52 -22.46
CA PRO A 376 -22.07 -8.47 -23.48
C PRO A 376 -21.99 -9.00 -24.93
N LEU A 377 -21.75 -10.30 -25.13
CA LEU A 377 -21.59 -10.91 -26.45
C LEU A 377 -22.63 -12.01 -26.66
N ILE A 378 -23.92 -11.67 -26.56
CA ILE A 378 -24.99 -12.62 -26.89
C ILE A 378 -24.88 -12.98 -28.37
N SER A 379 -24.72 -14.27 -28.69
CA SER A 379 -24.95 -14.77 -30.04
C SER A 379 -26.45 -14.78 -30.27
N THR A 380 -26.96 -13.82 -31.02
CA THR A 380 -28.28 -13.98 -31.63
C THR A 380 -28.17 -15.19 -32.54
N SER A 381 -28.94 -16.24 -32.26
CA SER A 381 -29.18 -17.31 -33.22
C SER A 381 -29.92 -16.66 -34.38
N VAL A 382 -29.18 -16.13 -35.35
CA VAL A 382 -29.73 -15.81 -36.67
C VAL A 382 -30.07 -17.16 -37.28
N SER A 383 -31.32 -17.59 -37.10
CA SER A 383 -31.94 -18.59 -37.95
C SER A 383 -31.92 -18.02 -39.37
N ALA A 384 -30.90 -18.40 -40.14
CA ALA A 384 -30.83 -18.17 -41.57
C ALA A 384 -31.82 -19.08 -42.30
#